data_AF-A0AAD8ZAJ6-F1
#
_entry.id   AF-A0AAD8ZAJ6-F1
#
_cell.length_a   1.000
_cell.length_b   1.000
_cell.length_c   1.000
_cell.angle_alpha   90.00
_cell.angle_beta   90.00
_cell.angle_gamma   90.00
#
_symmetry.space_group_name_H-M   'P 1'
#
loop_
_entity.id
_entity.type
_entity.pdbx_description
1 polymer ?
#
loop_
_entity_poly.entity_id
_entity_poly.type
_entity_poly.pdbx_seq_one_letter_code
_entity_poly.pdbx_strand_id
1 'polypeptide(L)'
;GLICLKKWFCNLYALLNSGNITLVDMEMKNCSSAENCVTASVNFGDTKTRISNQCCDTNLCNSVRQPEITKNIPNGIMCYTCNGEDCSSTLYCVDNEDHCIKSTVDTNGKSMMMMRGCATGTFCKGDLATQLVQSSTIVSLSCCKGNLCNGASRYTLNPLLLGILFSAIVVLPLH
;
A
#
# COMPACT_ATOMS: atom_id res chain seq x y z
N GLY A 1 -0.33 1.21 35.34
CA GLY A 1 0.47 1.67 34.19
C GLY A 1 1.01 0.46 33.47
N LEU A 2 1.11 0.49 32.14
CA LEU A 2 1.76 -0.60 31.40
C LEU A 2 3.23 -0.67 31.84
N ILE A 3 3.68 -1.85 32.29
CA ILE A 3 5.10 -2.16 32.48
C ILE A 3 5.50 -3.00 31.28
N CYS A 4 6.33 -2.44 30.39
CA CYS A 4 6.72 -3.12 29.17
C CYS A 4 7.86 -4.11 29.44
N LEU A 5 7.53 -5.41 29.54
CA LEU A 5 8.53 -6.49 29.62
C LEU A 5 9.37 -6.60 28.33
N LYS A 6 8.87 -6.07 27.20
CA LYS A 6 9.51 -6.09 25.87
C LYS A 6 10.34 -4.83 25.50
N LYS A 7 10.77 -4.07 26.52
CA LYS A 7 11.67 -2.88 26.44
C LYS A 7 11.11 -1.60 25.82
N TRP A 8 10.17 -1.63 24.87
CA TRP A 8 9.70 -0.40 24.21
C TRP A 8 8.29 0.00 24.62
N PHE A 9 8.14 1.26 25.03
CA PHE A 9 6.86 1.92 25.26
C PHE A 9 6.47 2.62 23.97
N CYS A 10 5.28 2.31 23.45
CA CYS A 10 4.86 2.82 22.15
C CYS A 10 3.52 3.52 22.20
N ASN A 11 3.34 4.50 21.33
CA ASN A 11 2.08 5.12 21.02
C ASN A 11 1.71 4.75 19.58
N LEU A 12 0.68 3.92 19.41
CA LEU A 12 0.13 3.52 18.12
C LEU A 12 -1.00 4.48 17.75
N TYR A 13 -0.93 5.02 16.54
CA TYR A 13 -1.99 5.76 15.91
C TYR A 13 -2.34 5.07 14.59
N ALA A 14 -3.63 4.89 14.34
CA ALA A 14 -4.11 4.40 13.06
C ALA A 14 -5.30 5.23 12.57
N LEU A 15 -5.23 5.62 11.30
CA LEU A 15 -6.25 6.41 10.61
C LEU A 15 -6.62 5.71 9.31
N LEU A 16 -7.89 5.35 9.16
CA LEU A 16 -8.46 4.80 7.92
C LEU A 16 -9.46 5.80 7.36
N ASN A 17 -9.21 6.26 6.14
CA ASN A 17 -10.14 7.10 5.39
C ASN A 17 -10.69 6.34 4.19
N SER A 18 -11.96 6.59 3.87
CA SER A 18 -12.62 6.21 2.63
C SER A 18 -13.17 7.48 1.99
N GLY A 19 -12.53 7.94 0.90
CA GLY A 19 -12.71 9.30 0.38
C GLY A 19 -12.47 10.35 1.45
N ASN A 20 -13.48 11.18 1.72
CA ASN A 20 -13.44 12.23 2.75
C ASN A 20 -13.97 11.78 4.12
N ILE A 21 -14.37 10.52 4.26
CA ILE A 21 -14.94 9.98 5.50
C ILE A 21 -13.84 9.24 6.26
N THR A 22 -13.69 9.57 7.55
CA THR A 22 -12.84 8.82 8.47
C THR A 22 -13.63 7.63 9.04
N LEU A 23 -13.16 6.42 8.78
CA LEU A 23 -13.76 5.17 9.28
C LEU A 23 -13.13 4.70 10.59
N VAL A 24 -11.82 4.90 10.74
CA VAL A 24 -11.06 4.58 11.95
C VAL A 24 -10.17 5.76 12.28
N ASP A 25 -10.23 6.23 13.53
CA ASP A 25 -9.30 7.19 14.12
C ASP A 25 -9.02 6.68 15.53
N MET A 26 -7.87 6.04 15.71
CA MET A 26 -7.52 5.39 16.98
C MET A 26 -6.13 5.76 17.42
N GLU A 27 -6.01 6.01 18.72
CA GLU A 27 -4.75 6.19 19.42
C GLU A 27 -4.70 5.24 20.62
N MET A 28 -3.64 4.46 20.75
CA MET A 28 -3.47 3.55 21.87
C MET A 28 -2.01 3.42 22.30
N LYS A 29 -1.82 3.37 23.62
CA LYS A 29 -0.52 3.06 24.21
C LYS A 29 -0.34 1.55 24.29
N ASN A 30 0.79 1.04 23.81
CA ASN A 30 1.10 -0.38 23.86
C ASN A 30 2.57 -0.60 24.27
N CYS A 31 2.93 -1.88 24.42
CA CYS A 31 4.31 -2.32 24.51
C CYS A 31 4.61 -3.17 23.27
N SER A 32 5.65 -2.84 22.52
CA SER A 32 6.04 -3.54 21.30
C SER A 32 7.53 -3.89 21.31
N SER A 33 7.98 -4.68 20.34
CA SER A 33 9.41 -4.84 20.03
C SER A 33 9.89 -3.72 19.09
N ALA A 34 11.21 -3.55 19.00
CA ALA A 34 11.84 -2.54 18.14
C ALA A 34 11.43 -2.66 16.66
N GLU A 35 11.24 -3.87 16.16
CA GLU A 35 10.82 -4.08 14.76
C GLU A 35 9.41 -3.56 14.44
N ASN A 36 8.57 -3.39 15.47
CA ASN A 36 7.20 -2.89 15.33
C ASN A 36 7.11 -1.36 15.51
N CYS A 37 8.23 -0.68 15.73
CA CYS A 37 8.33 0.78 15.86
C CYS A 37 8.34 1.45 14.48
N VAL A 38 7.26 1.28 13.71
CA VAL A 38 7.22 1.67 12.30
C VAL A 38 6.10 2.66 11.99
N THR A 39 6.33 3.47 10.97
CA THR A 39 5.29 4.20 10.27
C THR A 39 5.02 3.53 8.93
N ALA A 40 3.74 3.36 8.60
CA ALA A 40 3.29 2.70 7.39
C ALA A 40 2.10 3.43 6.79
N SER A 41 2.01 3.41 5.46
CA SER A 41 0.87 3.90 4.70
C SER A 41 0.54 2.90 3.60
N VAL A 42 -0.75 2.70 3.35
CA VAL A 42 -1.28 2.06 2.16
C VAL A 42 -2.43 2.89 1.62
N ASN A 43 -2.40 3.16 0.32
CA ASN A 43 -3.33 4.03 -0.36
C ASN A 43 -3.81 3.35 -1.64
N PHE A 44 -5.05 2.88 -1.64
CA PHE A 44 -5.71 2.25 -2.78
C PHE A 44 -6.55 3.23 -3.61
N GLY A 45 -6.38 4.54 -3.43
CA GLY A 45 -7.16 5.58 -4.12
C GLY A 45 -8.39 5.96 -3.32
N ASP A 46 -9.40 5.10 -3.31
CA ASP A 46 -10.64 5.33 -2.55
C ASP A 46 -10.43 5.18 -1.04
N THR A 47 -9.54 4.27 -0.64
CA THR A 47 -9.22 4.01 0.77
C THR A 47 -7.76 4.26 1.04
N LYS A 48 -7.48 4.91 2.16
CA LYS A 48 -6.12 5.15 2.64
C LYS A 48 -6.02 4.86 4.13
N THR A 49 -5.07 4.00 4.48
CA THR A 49 -4.74 3.67 5.86
C THR A 49 -3.36 4.22 6.18
N ARG A 50 -3.25 4.90 7.31
CA ARG A 50 -1.99 5.36 7.88
C ARG A 50 -1.83 4.80 9.27
N ILE A 51 -0.63 4.31 9.56
CA ILE A 51 -0.27 3.77 10.86
C ILE A 51 1.05 4.36 11.27
N SER A 52 1.16 4.70 12.53
CA SER A 52 2.40 5.15 13.12
C SER A 52 2.47 4.56 14.51
N ASN A 53 3.51 3.79 14.79
CA ASN A 53 3.79 3.23 16.10
C ASN A 53 5.12 3.79 16.58
N GLN A 54 5.06 4.97 17.20
CA GLN A 54 6.26 5.61 17.72
C GLN A 54 6.61 5.02 19.06
N CYS A 55 7.88 4.66 19.22
CA CYS A 55 8.34 3.94 20.39
C CYS A 55 9.60 4.57 20.96
N CYS A 56 9.76 4.40 22.26
CA CYS A 56 10.91 4.86 23.01
C CYS A 56 11.19 3.89 24.16
N ASP A 57 12.41 3.93 24.69
CA ASP A 57 12.99 2.94 25.60
C ASP A 57 13.04 3.41 27.06
N THR A 58 12.53 4.62 27.34
CA THR A 58 12.40 5.16 28.69
C THR A 58 10.99 4.93 29.24
N ASN A 59 10.85 4.79 30.56
CA ASN A 59 9.58 4.40 31.17
C ASN A 59 8.47 5.45 30.88
N LEU A 60 7.33 4.99 30.34
CA LEU A 60 6.15 5.81 30.02
C LEU A 60 6.42 7.02 29.08
N CYS A 61 7.48 6.96 28.27
CA CYS A 61 7.85 8.02 27.32
C CYS A 61 6.88 8.19 26.15
N ASN A 62 5.99 7.22 25.93
CA ASN A 62 4.93 7.22 24.93
C ASN A 62 3.75 8.16 25.29
N SER A 63 4.04 9.28 25.96
CA SER A 63 3.09 10.34 26.30
C SER A 63 3.00 11.43 25.23
N VAL A 64 3.96 11.46 24.30
CA VAL A 64 3.99 12.41 23.18
C VAL A 64 2.84 12.10 22.22
N ARG A 65 1.99 13.11 21.96
CA ARG A 65 1.00 13.09 20.87
C ARG A 65 1.73 13.03 19.55
N GLN A 66 1.29 12.15 18.67
CA GLN A 66 1.97 11.93 17.40
C GLN A 66 2.01 13.19 16.53
N PRO A 67 3.10 13.38 15.75
CA PRO A 67 3.22 14.49 14.82
C PRO A 67 2.13 14.40 13.74
N GLU A 68 1.80 15.58 13.20
CA GLU A 68 0.69 15.83 12.29
C GLU A 68 0.52 14.76 11.20
N ILE A 69 -0.77 14.47 10.95
CA ILE A 69 -1.29 13.78 9.78
C ILE A 69 -0.50 14.25 8.55
N THR A 70 0.25 13.33 7.96
CA THR A 70 1.03 13.53 6.73
C THR A 70 0.22 14.33 5.71
N LYS A 71 0.87 15.33 5.09
CA LYS A 71 0.24 16.39 4.30
C LYS A 71 -0.31 15.91 2.93
N ASN A 72 -0.18 14.63 2.61
CA ASN A 72 -0.50 14.07 1.29
C ASN A 72 0.26 14.77 0.17
N ILE A 73 1.55 15.02 0.38
CA ILE A 73 2.38 15.69 -0.62
C ILE A 73 2.77 14.67 -1.69
N PRO A 74 2.42 14.88 -2.98
CA PRO A 74 2.84 13.97 -4.04
C PRO A 74 4.36 13.81 -4.07
N ASN A 75 4.84 12.56 -4.15
CA ASN A 75 6.27 12.25 -4.08
C ASN A 75 6.90 11.89 -5.44
N GLY A 76 6.13 12.02 -6.52
CA GLY A 76 6.58 11.74 -7.89
C GLY A 76 6.47 10.28 -8.33
N ILE A 77 6.06 9.37 -7.45
CA ILE A 77 5.77 7.97 -7.81
C ILE A 77 4.30 7.85 -8.23
N MET A 78 4.06 7.06 -9.27
CA MET A 78 2.72 6.79 -9.78
C MET A 78 2.49 5.29 -9.87
N CYS A 79 1.35 4.81 -9.38
CA CYS A 79 0.98 3.39 -9.38
C CYS A 79 -0.41 3.20 -9.99
N TYR A 80 -0.72 1.99 -10.43
CA TYR A 80 -2.10 1.66 -10.78
C TYR A 80 -2.98 1.60 -9.54
N THR A 81 -4.26 1.90 -9.70
CA THR A 81 -5.33 1.81 -8.70
C THR A 81 -6.60 1.22 -9.33
N CYS A 82 -7.57 0.84 -8.50
CA CYS A 82 -8.82 0.24 -8.94
C CYS A 82 -10.00 1.16 -8.63
N ASN A 83 -10.91 1.31 -9.58
CA ASN A 83 -12.23 1.90 -9.40
C ASN A 83 -13.27 0.80 -9.65
N GLY A 84 -13.79 0.23 -8.57
CA GLY A 84 -14.55 -1.01 -8.63
C GLY A 84 -13.69 -2.16 -9.17
N GLU A 85 -14.12 -2.79 -10.27
CA GLU A 85 -13.40 -3.88 -10.93
C GLU A 85 -12.33 -3.40 -11.93
N ASP A 86 -12.37 -2.12 -12.35
CA ASP A 86 -11.40 -1.57 -13.29
C ASP A 86 -10.12 -1.12 -12.57
N CYS A 87 -9.03 -1.86 -12.78
CA CYS A 87 -7.72 -1.59 -12.20
C CYS A 87 -6.72 -0.92 -13.16
N SER A 88 -7.21 -0.18 -14.16
CA SER A 88 -6.40 0.53 -15.16
C SER A 88 -6.08 1.99 -14.80
N SER A 89 -6.81 2.58 -13.84
CA SER A 89 -6.61 3.95 -13.38
C SER A 89 -5.27 4.13 -12.66
N THR A 90 -4.79 5.37 -12.58
CA THR A 90 -3.50 5.71 -11.93
C THR A 90 -3.69 6.58 -10.70
N LEU A 91 -2.81 6.39 -9.73
CA LEU A 91 -2.75 7.12 -8.48
C LEU A 91 -1.34 7.67 -8.27
N TYR A 92 -1.24 8.97 -7.96
CA TYR A 92 -0.01 9.58 -7.49
C TYR A 92 0.21 9.24 -6.02
N CYS A 93 1.34 8.62 -5.73
CA CYS A 93 1.74 8.31 -4.37
C CYS A 93 2.15 9.57 -3.63
N VAL A 94 1.95 9.56 -2.32
CA VAL A 94 2.18 10.73 -1.48
C VAL A 94 3.06 10.39 -0.29
N ASP A 95 3.70 11.43 0.25
CA ASP A 95 4.54 11.35 1.43
C ASP A 95 5.61 10.25 1.23
N ASN A 96 5.71 9.28 2.14
CA ASN A 96 6.73 8.22 2.13
C ASN A 96 6.30 6.96 1.36
N GLU A 97 5.21 7.00 0.59
CA GLU A 97 4.74 5.86 -0.21
C GLU A 97 5.69 5.57 -1.39
N ASP A 98 6.72 4.76 -1.14
CA ASP A 98 7.83 4.49 -2.06
C ASP A 98 7.70 3.19 -2.88
N HIS A 99 6.57 2.49 -2.76
CA HIS A 99 6.28 1.25 -3.49
C HIS A 99 4.87 1.30 -4.11
N CYS A 100 4.69 0.57 -5.20
CA CYS A 100 3.36 0.17 -5.63
C CYS A 100 2.98 -1.15 -4.97
N ILE A 101 1.69 -1.31 -4.68
CA ILE A 101 1.10 -2.52 -4.10
C ILE A 101 0.02 -3.09 -5.02
N LYS A 102 -0.07 -4.42 -5.02
CA LYS A 102 -1.17 -5.20 -5.59
C LYS A 102 -1.60 -6.26 -4.57
N SER A 103 -2.88 -6.29 -4.26
CA SER A 103 -3.48 -7.24 -3.33
C SER A 103 -4.72 -7.89 -3.97
N THR A 104 -5.02 -9.12 -3.57
CA THR A 104 -6.26 -9.82 -3.91
C THR A 104 -6.95 -10.19 -2.61
N VAL A 105 -8.23 -9.84 -2.48
CA VAL A 105 -9.03 -10.10 -1.29
C VAL A 105 -10.24 -10.99 -1.60
N ASP A 106 -10.47 -12.03 -0.80
CA ASP A 106 -11.64 -12.90 -0.85
C ASP A 106 -12.76 -12.37 0.05
N THR A 107 -13.82 -11.89 -0.58
CA THR A 107 -15.02 -11.42 0.12
C THR A 107 -15.92 -12.61 0.48
N ASN A 108 -15.63 -13.25 1.61
CA ASN A 108 -16.42 -14.33 2.22
C ASN A 108 -16.74 -15.50 1.26
N GLY A 109 -15.78 -15.93 0.44
CA GLY A 109 -15.91 -17.07 -0.47
C GLY A 109 -16.80 -16.82 -1.69
N LYS A 110 -17.21 -15.56 -1.94
CA LYS A 110 -18.12 -15.20 -3.03
C LYS A 110 -17.39 -14.61 -4.24
N SER A 111 -16.41 -13.74 -4.02
CA SER A 111 -15.67 -13.06 -5.08
C SER A 111 -14.27 -12.61 -4.64
N MET A 112 -13.30 -12.73 -5.53
CA MET A 112 -11.96 -12.16 -5.36
C MET A 112 -11.90 -10.74 -5.94
N MET A 113 -11.65 -9.74 -5.10
CA MET A 113 -11.47 -8.35 -5.51
C MET A 113 -9.98 -8.02 -5.59
N MET A 114 -9.56 -7.43 -6.71
CA MET A 114 -8.20 -6.93 -6.88
C MET A 114 -8.13 -5.49 -6.37
N MET A 115 -7.08 -5.19 -5.61
CA MET A 115 -6.77 -3.87 -5.11
C MET A 115 -5.37 -3.47 -5.57
N ARG A 116 -5.20 -2.22 -5.99
CA ARG A 116 -3.92 -1.66 -6.43
C ARG A 116 -3.73 -0.26 -5.88
N GLY A 117 -2.49 0.11 -5.61
CA GLY A 117 -2.20 1.46 -5.18
C GLY A 117 -0.76 1.69 -4.77
N CYS A 118 -0.58 2.60 -3.84
CA CYS A 118 0.69 3.03 -3.28
C CYS A 118 0.86 2.47 -1.85
N ALA A 119 2.10 2.19 -1.46
CA ALA A 119 2.42 1.73 -0.12
C ALA A 119 3.82 2.18 0.30
N THR A 120 4.03 2.35 1.60
CA THR A 120 5.37 2.43 2.19
C THR A 120 6.04 1.06 2.18
N GLY A 121 7.37 1.02 2.04
CA GLY A 121 8.14 -0.23 2.11
C GLY A 121 7.98 -1.00 3.43
N THR A 122 7.72 -0.31 4.55
CA THR A 122 7.41 -0.94 5.85
C THR A 122 6.10 -1.73 5.80
N PHE A 123 5.05 -1.18 5.15
CA PHE A 123 3.80 -1.90 4.91
C PHE A 123 4.04 -3.17 4.07
N CYS A 124 4.90 -3.09 3.06
CA CYS A 124 5.23 -4.20 2.17
C CYS A 124 6.05 -5.33 2.82
N LYS A 125 6.61 -5.12 4.02
CA LYS A 125 7.45 -6.11 4.74
C LYS A 125 6.65 -7.06 5.65
N GLY A 126 5.37 -7.31 5.34
CA GLY A 126 4.65 -8.53 5.71
C GLY A 126 3.95 -8.55 7.08
N ASP A 127 4.61 -8.14 8.16
CA ASP A 127 4.05 -8.36 9.51
C ASP A 127 2.94 -7.37 9.89
N LEU A 128 3.00 -6.13 9.39
CA LEU A 128 1.99 -5.12 9.69
C LEU A 128 0.74 -5.26 8.78
N ALA A 129 0.95 -5.59 7.49
CA ALA A 129 -0.13 -5.80 6.53
C ALA A 129 -1.02 -6.99 6.90
N THR A 130 -0.45 -8.04 7.48
CA THR A 130 -1.19 -9.22 7.98
C THR A 130 -1.90 -8.94 9.30
N GLN A 131 -1.32 -8.15 10.21
CA GLN A 131 -1.94 -7.81 11.50
C GLN A 131 -3.14 -6.86 11.39
N LEU A 132 -3.14 -5.95 10.41
CA LEU A 132 -4.29 -5.06 10.16
C LEU A 132 -5.46 -5.76 9.50
N VAL A 133 -5.22 -6.94 8.93
CA VAL A 133 -6.18 -7.73 8.16
C VAL A 133 -6.42 -9.08 8.82
N GLN A 134 -6.42 -9.10 10.16
CA GLN A 134 -6.87 -10.24 10.99
C GLN A 134 -8.37 -10.59 10.81
N SER A 135 -8.96 -10.21 9.69
CA SER A 135 -10.19 -10.77 9.13
C SER A 135 -9.84 -11.41 7.79
N SER A 136 -9.15 -12.55 7.83
CA SER A 136 -9.29 -13.73 6.93
C SER A 136 -9.44 -13.58 5.40
N THR A 137 -9.11 -12.43 4.80
CA THR A 137 -9.60 -12.09 3.46
C THR A 137 -8.49 -11.79 2.45
N ILE A 138 -7.22 -11.56 2.82
CA ILE A 138 -6.15 -11.40 1.80
C ILE A 138 -5.67 -12.75 1.28
N VAL A 139 -5.83 -12.96 -0.03
CA VAL A 139 -5.37 -14.16 -0.76
C VAL A 139 -3.94 -13.99 -1.27
N SER A 140 -3.56 -12.78 -1.67
CA SER A 140 -2.21 -12.48 -2.13
C SER A 140 -1.87 -11.01 -1.96
N LEU A 141 -0.61 -10.70 -1.64
CA LEU A 141 -0.07 -9.35 -1.56
C LEU A 141 1.30 -9.31 -2.22
N SER A 142 1.54 -8.30 -3.05
CA SER A 142 2.82 -8.07 -3.72
C SER A 142 3.13 -6.58 -3.78
N CYS A 143 4.40 -6.24 -3.63
CA CYS A 143 4.88 -4.87 -3.79
C CYS A 143 6.06 -4.81 -4.76
N CYS A 144 6.24 -3.65 -5.38
CA CYS A 144 7.34 -3.39 -6.30
C CYS A 144 7.76 -1.91 -6.24
N LYS A 145 8.99 -1.61 -6.66
CA LYS A 145 9.48 -0.24 -6.80
C LYS A 145 9.45 0.20 -8.26
N GLY A 146 9.18 1.49 -8.46
CA GLY A 146 9.12 2.12 -9.77
C GLY A 146 7.69 2.39 -10.24
N ASN A 147 7.57 3.31 -11.20
CA ASN A 147 6.27 3.76 -11.68
C ASN A 147 5.50 2.64 -12.37
N LEU A 148 4.21 2.53 -12.03
CA LEU A 148 3.23 1.64 -12.63
C LEU A 148 3.62 0.15 -12.58
N CYS A 149 4.54 -0.23 -11.70
CA CYS A 149 5.07 -1.59 -11.64
C CYS A 149 4.04 -2.62 -11.16
N ASN A 150 2.96 -2.19 -10.51
CA ASN A 150 1.84 -3.02 -10.06
C ASN A 150 0.79 -3.29 -11.14
N GLY A 151 1.12 -3.05 -12.41
CA GLY A 151 0.28 -3.39 -13.56
C GLY A 151 0.08 -4.90 -13.74
N ALA A 152 -0.81 -5.26 -14.67
CA ALA A 152 -0.85 -6.65 -15.16
C ALA A 152 0.49 -6.98 -15.82
N SER A 153 0.93 -8.24 -15.74
CA SER A 153 2.12 -8.73 -16.43
C SER A 153 2.10 -8.20 -17.86
N ARG A 154 3.15 -7.46 -18.24
CA ARG A 154 3.37 -7.04 -19.62
C ARG A 154 3.15 -8.29 -20.48
N TYR A 155 2.19 -8.26 -21.40
CA TYR A 155 2.31 -9.14 -22.56
C TYR A 155 3.69 -8.83 -23.12
N THR A 156 4.61 -9.77 -23.02
CA THR A 156 5.89 -9.67 -23.71
C THR A 156 5.51 -9.64 -25.17
N LEU A 157 5.36 -8.43 -25.73
CA LEU A 157 5.14 -8.28 -27.16
C LEU A 157 6.40 -8.85 -27.79
N ASN A 158 6.29 -10.08 -28.29
CA ASN A 158 7.40 -10.77 -28.87
C ASN A 158 7.91 -9.89 -30.01
N PRO A 159 9.18 -9.44 -30.01
CA PRO A 159 9.70 -8.57 -31.06
C PRO A 159 9.58 -9.19 -32.46
N LEU A 160 9.46 -10.53 -32.56
CA LEU A 160 9.12 -11.23 -33.80
C LEU A 160 7.73 -10.84 -34.36
N LEU A 161 6.73 -10.60 -33.52
CA LEU A 161 5.38 -10.20 -33.96
C LEU A 161 5.33 -8.76 -34.50
N LEU A 162 6.16 -7.87 -33.95
CA LEU A 162 6.34 -6.50 -34.48
C LEU A 162 6.99 -6.51 -35.87
N GLY A 163 7.97 -7.39 -36.10
CA GLY A 163 8.63 -7.52 -37.40
C GLY A 163 7.68 -7.97 -38.52
N ILE A 164 6.74 -8.88 -38.22
CA ILE A 164 5.77 -9.40 -39.19
C ILE A 164 4.77 -8.30 -39.61
N LEU A 165 4.29 -7.49 -38.67
CA LEU A 165 3.39 -6.36 -38.95
C LEU A 165 4.05 -5.28 -39.81
N PHE A 166 5.32 -4.96 -39.55
CA PHE A 166 6.08 -4.02 -40.38
C PHE A 166 6.29 -4.55 -41.81
N SER A 167 6.58 -5.84 -41.97
CA SER A 167 6.76 -6.43 -43.30
C SER A 167 5.47 -6.43 -44.14
N ALA A 168 4.30 -6.63 -43.52
CA ALA A 168 3.01 -6.60 -44.22
C ALA A 168 2.63 -5.19 -44.72
N ILE A 169 2.98 -4.14 -43.97
CA ILE A 169 2.71 -2.74 -44.34
C ILE A 169 3.60 -2.29 -45.51
N VAL A 170 4.84 -2.76 -45.56
CA VAL A 170 5.79 -2.43 -46.66
C VAL A 170 5.46 -3.19 -47.95
N VAL A 171 4.77 -4.33 -47.85
CA VAL A 171 4.44 -5.21 -49.00
C VAL A 171 3.07 -4.90 -49.62
N LEU A 172 2.26 -4.00 -49.04
CA LEU A 172 1.11 -3.43 -49.76
C LEU A 172 1.63 -2.46 -50.83
N PRO A 173 1.61 -2.83 -52.12
CA PRO A 173 2.00 -1.89 -53.16
C PRO A 173 0.91 -0.83 -53.22
N LEU A 174 1.31 0.44 -53.25
CA LEU A 174 0.47 1.51 -53.78
C LEU A 174 0.06 1.11 -55.20
N HIS A 175 -1.17 0.62 -55.36
CA HIS A 175 -1.90 0.59 -56.63
C HIS A 175 -3.14 1.45 -56.45
#